data_AF-A0A523RQM7-F1
#
_entry.id   AF-A0A523RQM7-F1
#
_cell.length_a   1.000
_cell.length_b   1.000
_cell.length_c   1.000
_cell.angle_alpha   90.00
_cell.angle_beta   90.00
_cell.angle_gamma   90.00
#
_symmetry.space_group_name_H-M   'P 1'
#
loop_
_entity.id
_entity.type
_entity.pdbx_description
1 polymer ?
#
loop_
_entity_poly.entity_id
_entity_poly.type
_entity_poly.pdbx_seq_one_letter_code
_entity_poly.pdbx_strand_id
1 'polypeptide(L)'
;VRERAKRAAANSFIAQLETAINMYKIDTGCYPPDEKGSTSLREALCPDPTDPIYSNPEWKGPYLEFKDKQVNNYGEILDPWHKGQDDRVHIYFYKADFDENPLTGPPFHNKSSYDIYSKGFDGKTGTDNTDGNEFADGNYCQNEVDDDGDGIVDELDPNGRGAANGYTEDDINNW
;
A
#
# COMPACT_ATOMS: atom_id res chain seq x y z
N VAL A 1 10.54 -0.30 22.84
CA VAL A 1 9.87 -1.61 22.66
C VAL A 1 8.58 -1.49 21.85
N ARG A 2 7.65 -0.58 22.20
CA ARG A 2 6.36 -0.42 21.50
C ARG A 2 6.48 0.00 20.03
N GLU A 3 7.42 0.88 19.70
CA GLU A 3 7.60 1.38 18.33
C GLU A 3 8.15 0.33 17.36
N ARG A 4 9.21 -0.38 17.75
CA ARG A 4 9.78 -1.48 16.95
C ARG A 4 8.75 -2.59 16.67
N ALA A 5 7.89 -2.89 17.65
CA ALA A 5 6.84 -3.88 17.47
C ALA A 5 5.77 -3.42 16.47
N LYS A 6 5.44 -2.12 16.45
CA LYS A 6 4.51 -1.53 15.48
C LYS A 6 5.08 -1.55 14.07
N ARG A 7 6.36 -1.17 13.89
CA ARG A 7 7.06 -1.30 12.60
C ARG A 7 7.04 -2.74 12.11
N ALA A 8 7.51 -3.69 12.92
CA ALA A 8 7.50 -5.10 12.53
C ALA A 8 6.09 -5.61 12.14
N ALA A 9 5.04 -5.13 12.82
CA ALA A 9 3.66 -5.45 12.45
C ALA A 9 3.24 -4.80 11.12
N ALA A 10 3.67 -3.57 10.85
CA ALA A 10 3.44 -2.90 9.58
C ALA A 10 4.14 -3.63 8.43
N ASN A 11 5.44 -3.85 8.55
CA ASN A 11 6.27 -4.52 7.54
C ASN A 11 5.69 -5.90 7.19
N SER A 12 5.33 -6.70 8.20
CA SER A 12 4.77 -8.04 7.99
C SER A 12 3.39 -8.03 7.34
N PHE A 13 2.59 -6.97 7.55
CA PHE A 13 1.28 -6.87 6.93
C PHE A 13 1.35 -6.31 5.52
N ILE A 14 2.29 -5.40 5.25
CA ILE A 14 2.60 -4.92 3.89
C ILE A 14 3.03 -6.11 3.01
N ALA A 15 3.92 -6.98 3.49
CA ALA A 15 4.31 -8.20 2.76
C ALA A 15 3.13 -9.13 2.43
N GLN A 16 2.13 -9.21 3.33
CA GLN A 16 0.88 -9.97 3.06
C GLN A 16 0.02 -9.28 1.99
N LEU A 17 -0.07 -7.95 2.02
CA LEU A 17 -0.80 -7.17 1.03
C LEU A 17 -0.16 -7.29 -0.35
N GLU A 18 1.16 -7.17 -0.46
CA GLU A 18 1.91 -7.31 -1.72
C GLU A 18 1.69 -8.69 -2.34
N THR A 19 1.80 -9.75 -1.54
CA THR A 19 1.50 -11.11 -2.00
C THR A 19 0.07 -11.22 -2.55
N ALA A 20 -0.90 -10.64 -1.85
CA ALA A 20 -2.31 -10.69 -2.25
C ALA A 20 -2.61 -9.85 -3.51
N ILE A 21 -2.02 -8.65 -3.61
CA ILE A 21 -2.09 -7.77 -4.79
C ILE A 21 -1.55 -8.49 -6.02
N ASN A 22 -0.42 -9.17 -5.85
CA ASN A 22 0.22 -9.93 -6.92
C ASN A 22 -0.60 -11.13 -7.37
N MET A 23 -1.21 -11.87 -6.44
CA MET A 23 -2.16 -12.94 -6.79
C MET A 23 -3.38 -12.40 -7.55
N TYR A 24 -3.92 -11.25 -7.10
CA TYR A 24 -5.02 -10.58 -7.79
C TYR A 24 -4.63 -10.18 -9.22
N LYS A 25 -3.45 -9.59 -9.42
CA LYS A 25 -2.95 -9.19 -10.75
C LYS A 25 -2.74 -10.38 -11.68
N ILE A 26 -2.22 -11.50 -11.17
CA ILE A 26 -2.05 -12.72 -11.97
C ILE A 26 -3.39 -13.21 -12.49
N ASP A 27 -4.46 -13.10 -11.70
CA ASP A 27 -5.77 -13.63 -12.05
C ASP A 27 -6.60 -12.68 -12.93
N THR A 28 -6.50 -11.38 -12.67
CA THR A 28 -7.34 -10.35 -13.31
C THR A 28 -6.63 -9.58 -14.43
N GLY A 29 -5.30 -9.68 -14.50
CA GLY A 29 -4.45 -8.92 -15.43
C GLY A 29 -4.16 -7.47 -15.00
N CYS A 30 -4.80 -6.98 -13.95
CA CYS A 30 -4.67 -5.60 -13.47
C CYS A 30 -4.37 -5.56 -11.97
N TYR A 31 -3.76 -4.47 -11.48
CA TYR A 31 -3.69 -4.24 -10.04
C TYR A 31 -5.09 -3.96 -9.45
N PRO A 32 -5.29 -4.19 -8.14
CA PRO A 32 -6.53 -3.79 -7.47
C PRO A 32 -6.83 -2.30 -7.67
N PRO A 33 -8.11 -1.94 -7.85
CA PRO A 33 -8.53 -0.55 -7.99
C PRO A 33 -8.23 0.27 -6.73
N ASP A 34 -8.07 1.58 -6.87
CA ASP A 34 -7.63 2.51 -5.82
C ASP A 34 -8.50 3.77 -5.69
N GLU A 35 -9.71 3.81 -6.25
CA GLU A 35 -10.55 5.03 -6.27
C GLU A 35 -10.94 5.51 -4.86
N LYS A 36 -10.94 4.60 -3.89
CA LYS A 36 -11.15 4.86 -2.46
C LYS A 36 -9.91 4.51 -1.62
N GLY A 37 -8.74 4.49 -2.24
CA GLY A 37 -7.47 4.10 -1.63
C GLY A 37 -7.51 2.67 -1.07
N SER A 38 -7.09 2.51 0.19
CA SER A 38 -7.04 1.19 0.83
C SER A 38 -8.40 0.50 1.00
N THR A 39 -9.51 1.24 0.91
CA THR A 39 -10.85 0.63 0.86
C THR A 39 -11.09 -0.15 -0.43
N SER A 40 -10.74 0.43 -1.59
CA SER A 40 -10.87 -0.26 -2.88
C SER A 40 -9.96 -1.50 -2.93
N LEU A 41 -8.73 -1.39 -2.41
CA LEU A 41 -7.82 -2.52 -2.23
C LEU A 41 -8.47 -3.64 -1.42
N ARG A 42 -9.02 -3.33 -0.25
CA ARG A 42 -9.68 -4.31 0.63
C ARG A 42 -10.84 -5.00 -0.07
N GLU A 43 -11.71 -4.22 -0.73
CA GLU A 43 -12.88 -4.73 -1.44
C GLU A 43 -12.49 -5.67 -2.59
N ALA A 44 -11.39 -5.39 -3.29
CA ALA A 44 -10.87 -6.25 -4.35
C ALA A 44 -10.22 -7.55 -3.82
N LEU A 45 -9.47 -7.46 -2.72
CA LEU A 45 -8.79 -8.62 -2.14
C LEU A 45 -9.72 -9.54 -1.32
N CYS A 46 -10.78 -8.97 -0.75
CA CYS A 46 -11.79 -9.67 0.04
C CYS A 46 -13.20 -9.13 -0.24
N PRO A 47 -13.79 -9.47 -1.40
CA PRO A 47 -15.12 -9.02 -1.77
C PRO A 47 -16.19 -9.55 -0.80
N ASP A 48 -17.26 -8.79 -0.63
CA ASP A 48 -18.42 -9.22 0.15
C ASP A 48 -18.98 -10.55 -0.40
N PRO A 49 -19.44 -11.51 0.43
CA PRO A 49 -19.96 -12.79 -0.05
C PRO A 49 -21.12 -12.70 -1.06
N THR A 50 -21.77 -11.53 -1.18
CA THR A 50 -22.82 -11.26 -2.16
C THR A 50 -22.31 -10.67 -3.48
N ASP A 51 -21.01 -10.42 -3.60
CA ASP A 51 -20.39 -9.82 -4.79
C ASP A 51 -20.55 -10.74 -6.03
N PRO A 52 -20.93 -10.19 -7.20
CA PRO A 52 -21.03 -10.96 -8.43
C PRO A 52 -19.76 -11.70 -8.85
N ILE A 53 -18.57 -11.27 -8.41
CA ILE A 53 -17.28 -11.88 -8.74
C ILE A 53 -17.21 -13.36 -8.34
N TYR A 54 -17.94 -13.78 -7.30
CA TYR A 54 -18.05 -15.19 -6.91
C TYR A 54 -18.75 -16.07 -7.96
N SER A 55 -19.45 -15.47 -8.92
CA SER A 55 -20.04 -16.18 -10.06
C SER A 55 -19.06 -16.34 -11.22
N ASN A 56 -17.90 -15.68 -11.19
CA ASN A 56 -16.86 -15.82 -12.20
C ASN A 56 -16.02 -17.09 -11.93
N PRO A 57 -16.09 -18.13 -12.79
CA PRO A 57 -15.33 -19.37 -12.58
C PRO A 57 -13.81 -19.21 -12.78
N GLU A 58 -13.36 -18.12 -13.40
CA GLU A 58 -11.94 -17.85 -13.59
C GLU A 58 -11.31 -17.21 -12.34
N TRP A 59 -12.14 -16.61 -11.48
CA TRP A 59 -11.66 -15.93 -10.27
C TRP A 59 -11.23 -16.92 -9.19
N LYS A 60 -10.02 -16.75 -8.66
CA LYS A 60 -9.41 -17.64 -7.65
C LYS A 60 -9.34 -17.08 -6.24
N GLY A 61 -9.90 -15.89 -6.02
CA GLY A 61 -9.93 -15.26 -4.70
C GLY A 61 -10.93 -15.90 -3.72
N PRO A 62 -11.09 -15.33 -2.51
CA PRO A 62 -10.43 -14.11 -2.02
C PRO A 62 -8.92 -14.30 -1.79
N TYR A 63 -8.17 -13.21 -1.81
CA TYR A 63 -6.70 -13.21 -1.76
C TYR A 63 -6.14 -12.89 -0.38
N LEU A 64 -6.89 -12.18 0.45
CA LEU A 64 -6.52 -11.86 1.83
C LEU A 64 -7.75 -11.56 2.69
N GLU A 65 -7.90 -12.24 3.81
CA GLU A 65 -8.97 -11.93 4.78
C GLU A 65 -8.55 -10.84 5.77
N PHE A 66 -9.46 -9.90 6.06
CA PHE A 66 -9.23 -8.80 7.00
C PHE A 66 -9.98 -9.01 8.30
N LYS A 67 -9.32 -8.82 9.44
CA LYS A 67 -9.96 -8.87 10.77
C LYS A 67 -10.65 -7.54 11.06
N ASP A 68 -11.74 -7.56 11.84
CA ASP A 68 -12.49 -6.36 12.25
C ASP A 68 -11.63 -5.27 12.90
N LYS A 69 -10.52 -5.64 13.54
CA LYS A 69 -9.57 -4.70 14.16
C LYS A 69 -8.60 -4.05 13.17
N GLN A 70 -8.49 -4.56 11.95
CA GLN A 70 -7.62 -4.07 10.89
C GLN A 70 -8.36 -3.12 9.93
N VAL A 71 -9.66 -2.92 10.14
CA VAL A 71 -10.51 -2.09 9.28
C VAL A 71 -11.24 -1.10 10.17
N ASN A 72 -11.32 0.15 9.71
CA ASN A 72 -12.05 1.20 10.42
C ASN A 72 -13.54 1.20 10.01
N ASN A 73 -14.35 2.04 10.65
CA ASN A 73 -15.79 2.15 10.37
C ASN A 73 -16.12 2.68 8.96
N TYR A 74 -15.10 3.10 8.20
CA TYR A 74 -15.20 3.62 6.83
C TYR A 74 -14.70 2.61 5.79
N GLY A 75 -14.28 1.41 6.21
CA GLY A 75 -13.76 0.37 5.32
C GLY A 75 -12.28 0.51 4.96
N GLU A 76 -11.58 1.49 5.52
CA GLU A 76 -10.16 1.74 5.27
C GLU A 76 -9.30 0.81 6.13
N ILE A 77 -8.13 0.41 5.61
CA ILE A 77 -7.23 -0.52 6.30
C ILE A 77 -6.40 0.25 7.33
N LEU A 78 -6.54 -0.09 8.61
CA LEU A 78 -5.85 0.55 9.73
C LEU A 78 -4.40 0.09 9.84
N ASP A 79 -3.50 1.04 10.06
CA ASP A 79 -2.09 0.74 10.37
C ASP A 79 -1.85 0.59 11.89
N PRO A 80 -0.67 0.12 12.34
CA PRO A 80 -0.38 -0.13 13.76
C PRO A 80 -0.37 1.11 14.67
N TRP A 81 -0.40 2.33 14.11
CA TRP A 81 -0.46 3.59 14.84
C TRP A 81 -1.86 4.15 15.04
N HIS A 82 -2.88 3.46 14.53
CA HIS A 82 -4.27 3.86 14.71
C HIS A 82 -4.69 4.10 16.17
N LYS A 83 -5.57 5.07 16.34
CA LYS A 83 -6.11 5.53 17.63
C LYS A 83 -7.51 4.98 17.94
N GLY A 84 -8.06 4.15 17.05
CA GLY A 84 -9.38 3.54 17.21
C GLY A 84 -9.97 3.11 15.86
N GLN A 85 -11.25 2.70 15.86
CA GLN A 85 -12.00 2.34 14.65
C GLN A 85 -12.54 3.55 13.87
N ASP A 86 -12.43 4.76 14.42
CA ASP A 86 -12.80 6.01 13.73
C ASP A 86 -11.58 6.74 13.17
N ASP A 87 -10.38 6.16 13.30
CA ASP A 87 -9.14 6.78 12.81
C ASP A 87 -9.05 6.65 11.28
N ARG A 88 -8.93 7.80 10.61
CA ARG A 88 -8.74 7.91 9.15
C ARG A 88 -7.37 8.48 8.78
N VAL A 89 -6.58 8.84 9.78
CA VAL A 89 -5.22 9.35 9.59
C VAL A 89 -4.27 8.17 9.43
N HIS A 90 -4.26 7.27 10.42
CA HIS A 90 -3.37 6.11 10.51
C HIS A 90 -3.94 4.91 9.77
N ILE A 91 -4.06 5.08 8.46
CA ILE A 91 -4.49 4.05 7.51
C ILE A 91 -3.33 3.74 6.57
N TYR A 92 -3.28 2.53 6.05
CA TYR A 92 -2.39 2.22 4.94
C TYR A 92 -2.76 3.07 3.73
N PHE A 93 -1.75 3.66 3.11
CA PHE A 93 -1.86 4.32 1.82
C PHE A 93 -1.75 3.26 0.72
N TYR A 94 -2.62 3.32 -0.27
CA TYR A 94 -2.57 2.48 -1.45
C TYR A 94 -2.89 3.32 -2.68
N LYS A 95 -2.09 3.17 -3.74
CA LYS A 95 -2.33 3.78 -5.05
C LYS A 95 -1.71 2.92 -6.14
N ALA A 96 -2.40 2.67 -7.24
CA ALA A 96 -1.92 1.83 -8.33
C ALA A 96 -1.78 2.60 -9.65
N ASP A 97 -0.90 2.13 -10.53
CA ASP A 97 -0.89 2.52 -11.94
C ASP A 97 -2.18 2.00 -12.59
N PHE A 98 -2.65 2.70 -13.63
CA PHE A 98 -4.00 2.62 -14.24
C PHE A 98 -5.10 3.47 -13.62
N ASP A 99 -4.75 4.62 -13.03
CA ASP A 99 -5.64 5.77 -13.04
C ASP A 99 -6.07 6.04 -14.52
N GLU A 100 -7.15 5.40 -15.01
CA GLU A 100 -7.74 5.65 -16.34
C GLU A 100 -8.21 7.12 -16.49
N ASN A 101 -8.18 7.83 -15.36
CA ASN A 101 -8.42 9.24 -15.25
C ASN A 101 -7.12 10.03 -15.48
N PRO A 102 -6.98 10.74 -16.62
CA PRO A 102 -5.79 11.56 -16.90
C PRO A 102 -5.64 12.78 -15.97
N LEU A 103 -6.58 12.99 -15.04
CA LEU A 103 -6.52 14.03 -14.00
C LEU A 103 -5.87 13.54 -12.71
N THR A 104 -5.69 12.23 -12.54
CA THR A 104 -4.94 11.65 -11.43
C THR A 104 -3.58 11.19 -11.97
N GLY A 105 -2.51 11.63 -11.30
CA GLY A 105 -1.15 11.24 -11.68
C GLY A 105 -0.88 9.79 -11.26
N PRO A 106 0.12 9.10 -11.82
CA PRO A 106 0.52 7.77 -11.38
C PRO A 106 0.88 7.73 -9.87
N PRO A 107 1.06 6.55 -9.26
CA PRO A 107 1.70 6.43 -7.96
C PRO A 107 3.03 7.21 -7.95
N PHE A 108 3.37 7.78 -6.80
CA PHE A 108 4.45 8.77 -6.73
C PHE A 108 5.81 8.10 -6.97
N HIS A 109 6.00 6.91 -6.40
CA HIS A 109 7.22 6.12 -6.53
C HIS A 109 7.06 5.14 -7.70
N ASN A 110 6.04 4.29 -7.63
CA ASN A 110 5.85 3.20 -8.58
C ASN A 110 4.96 3.57 -9.76
N LYS A 111 5.53 4.26 -10.74
CA LYS A 111 4.76 4.75 -11.90
C LYS A 111 4.21 3.66 -12.82
N SER A 112 4.66 2.41 -12.67
CA SER A 112 4.22 1.25 -13.46
C SER A 112 3.66 0.10 -12.62
N SER A 113 3.55 0.28 -11.30
CA SER A 113 3.01 -0.74 -10.40
C SER A 113 2.03 -0.15 -9.38
N TYR A 114 2.40 -0.08 -8.11
CA TYR A 114 1.59 0.50 -7.04
C TYR A 114 2.45 0.92 -5.84
N ASP A 115 1.99 1.92 -5.11
CA ASP A 115 2.53 2.34 -3.82
C ASP A 115 1.65 1.73 -2.70
N ILE A 116 2.27 1.04 -1.74
CA ILE A 116 1.64 0.58 -0.50
C ILE A 116 2.56 0.88 0.69
N TYR A 117 2.08 1.61 1.69
CA TYR A 117 2.88 1.91 2.89
C TYR A 117 2.02 2.31 4.09
N SER A 118 2.59 2.20 5.30
CA SER A 118 2.01 2.80 6.51
C SER A 118 2.52 4.22 6.68
N LYS A 119 1.63 5.12 7.12
CA LYS A 119 1.97 6.52 7.43
C LYS A 119 2.73 6.68 8.75
N GLY A 120 2.91 5.61 9.50
CA GLY A 120 3.64 5.62 10.76
C GLY A 120 3.01 6.51 11.82
N PHE A 121 3.79 6.86 12.84
CA PHE A 121 3.31 7.56 14.03
C PHE A 121 2.75 8.98 13.77
N ASP A 122 3.28 9.67 12.76
CA ASP A 122 2.92 11.06 12.48
C ASP A 122 1.71 11.19 11.56
N GLY A 123 1.34 10.11 10.86
CA GLY A 123 0.15 10.06 10.02
C GLY A 123 0.25 10.95 8.78
N LYS A 124 1.46 11.40 8.45
CA LYS A 124 1.73 12.29 7.32
C LYS A 124 1.56 11.54 6.02
N THR A 125 1.33 12.26 4.91
CA THR A 125 1.17 11.63 3.58
C THR A 125 2.21 12.08 2.59
N GLY A 126 2.82 13.25 2.77
CA GLY A 126 3.89 13.72 1.89
C GLY A 126 3.41 14.28 0.54
N THR A 127 2.09 14.33 0.31
CA THR A 127 1.48 14.49 -1.02
C THR A 127 0.73 15.81 -1.21
N ASP A 128 0.68 16.68 -0.21
CA ASP A 128 -0.16 17.89 -0.23
C ASP A 128 0.62 19.19 -0.46
N ASN A 129 1.93 19.11 -0.75
CA ASN A 129 2.85 20.24 -0.91
C ASN A 129 2.83 21.22 0.28
N THR A 130 2.51 20.74 1.49
CA THR A 130 2.53 21.54 2.71
C THR A 130 3.87 21.38 3.42
N ASP A 131 4.56 22.49 3.67
CA ASP A 131 5.81 22.54 4.46
C ASP A 131 5.60 21.88 5.84
N GLY A 132 6.44 20.89 6.19
CA GLY A 132 6.30 20.07 7.39
C GLY A 132 5.35 18.86 7.26
N ASN A 133 4.69 18.69 6.12
CA ASN A 133 4.02 17.47 5.67
C ASN A 133 4.56 17.05 4.30
N GLU A 134 5.82 17.38 4.03
CA GLU A 134 6.54 16.87 2.88
C GLU A 134 6.90 15.40 3.13
N PHE A 135 7.15 14.67 2.06
CA PHE A 135 7.46 13.25 2.16
C PHE A 135 8.69 12.98 3.05
N ALA A 136 9.74 13.79 2.91
CA ALA A 136 10.94 13.70 3.76
C ALA A 136 10.64 13.93 5.25
N ASP A 137 9.47 14.50 5.59
CA ASP A 137 9.06 14.76 6.96
C ASP A 137 8.24 13.62 7.59
N GLY A 138 7.90 12.59 6.81
CA GLY A 138 7.02 11.49 7.18
C GLY A 138 7.75 10.29 7.79
N ASN A 139 7.08 9.60 8.71
CA ASN A 139 7.65 8.46 9.42
C ASN A 139 7.18 7.12 8.84
N TYR A 140 7.26 6.97 7.52
CA TYR A 140 6.69 5.85 6.79
C TYR A 140 7.32 4.50 7.17
N CYS A 141 6.56 3.42 6.95
CA CYS A 141 7.03 2.04 7.11
C CYS A 141 6.66 1.18 5.89
N GLN A 142 7.61 0.35 5.46
CA GLN A 142 7.54 -0.62 4.34
C GLN A 142 7.93 -2.03 4.80
N ASN A 143 7.91 -3.03 3.91
CA ASN A 143 8.32 -4.39 4.24
C ASN A 143 9.83 -4.53 4.61
N GLU A 144 10.67 -3.52 4.30
CA GLU A 144 12.13 -3.51 4.51
C GLU A 144 12.84 -4.68 3.78
N VAL A 145 12.30 -5.09 2.63
CA VAL A 145 12.86 -6.12 1.76
C VAL A 145 13.51 -5.46 0.54
N ASP A 146 14.50 -6.14 -0.01
CA ASP A 146 15.11 -5.87 -1.32
C ASP A 146 14.34 -6.75 -2.32
N ASP A 147 13.26 -6.21 -2.89
CA ASP A 147 12.30 -7.01 -3.68
C ASP A 147 12.77 -7.27 -5.11
N ASP A 148 13.74 -6.48 -5.63
CA ASP A 148 14.34 -6.64 -6.96
C ASP A 148 15.71 -7.37 -6.94
N GLY A 149 16.31 -7.55 -5.76
CA GLY A 149 17.52 -8.32 -5.51
C GLY A 149 18.82 -7.59 -5.85
N ASP A 150 18.82 -6.26 -5.87
CA ASP A 150 19.98 -5.42 -6.20
C ASP A 150 20.99 -5.26 -5.04
N GLY A 151 20.61 -5.68 -3.83
CA GLY A 151 21.39 -5.59 -2.60
C GLY A 151 21.13 -4.34 -1.75
N ILE A 152 20.11 -3.54 -2.07
CA ILE A 152 19.64 -2.34 -1.38
C ILE A 152 18.19 -2.60 -0.92
N VAL A 153 17.84 -2.11 0.27
CA VAL A 153 16.46 -2.22 0.77
C VAL A 153 15.63 -1.12 0.12
N ASP A 154 14.43 -1.47 -0.38
CA ASP A 154 13.50 -0.54 -1.01
C ASP A 154 13.25 0.68 -0.11
N GLU A 155 13.60 1.87 -0.61
CA GLU A 155 13.51 3.12 0.13
C GLU A 155 12.42 4.02 -0.45
N LEU A 156 11.63 4.60 0.43
CA LEU A 156 10.55 5.52 0.09
C LEU A 156 11.08 6.90 -0.37
N ASP A 157 12.27 7.33 0.09
CA ASP A 157 12.84 8.64 -0.23
C ASP A 157 13.36 8.71 -1.68
N PRO A 158 12.76 9.54 -2.57
CA PRO A 158 13.22 9.71 -3.94
C PRO A 158 14.62 10.37 -4.05
N ASN A 159 15.18 10.85 -2.94
CA ASN A 159 16.56 11.34 -2.83
C ASN A 159 17.42 10.47 -1.89
N GLY A 160 16.93 9.28 -1.55
CA GLY A 160 17.55 8.32 -0.66
C GLY A 160 18.86 7.74 -1.21
N ARG A 161 19.47 6.83 -0.46
CA ARG A 161 20.77 6.25 -0.86
C ARG A 161 20.67 5.40 -2.14
N GLY A 162 19.51 4.81 -2.40
CA GLY A 162 19.19 4.10 -3.65
C GLY A 162 19.11 5.03 -4.87
N ALA A 163 18.62 6.26 -4.69
CA ALA A 163 18.39 7.22 -5.79
C ALA A 163 19.67 7.68 -6.55
N ALA A 164 20.87 7.33 -6.08
CA ALA A 164 22.14 7.86 -6.57
C ALA A 164 22.77 7.11 -7.77
N ASN A 165 22.29 5.93 -8.13
CA ASN A 165 22.89 5.09 -9.19
C ASN A 165 22.25 5.27 -10.57
N GLY A 166 21.25 6.16 -10.70
CA GLY A 166 20.69 6.55 -12.00
C GLY A 166 19.78 5.51 -12.65
N TYR A 167 19.52 4.40 -11.95
CA TYR A 167 18.29 3.64 -12.09
C TYR A 167 17.24 4.38 -11.25
N THR A 168 16.04 4.56 -11.77
CA THR A 168 14.90 4.93 -10.92
C THR A 168 14.62 3.72 -10.04
N GLU A 169 15.35 3.58 -8.94
CA GLU A 169 15.18 2.53 -7.92
C GLU A 169 13.93 2.77 -7.07
N ASP A 170 12.83 3.11 -7.75
CA ASP A 170 11.53 3.45 -7.17
C ASP A 170 10.52 2.31 -7.36
N ASP A 171 10.99 1.07 -7.31
CA ASP A 171 10.23 -0.10 -7.70
C ASP A 171 9.95 -0.99 -6.48
N ILE A 172 9.11 -0.50 -5.56
CA ILE A 172 8.60 -1.21 -4.36
C ILE A 172 7.96 -2.57 -4.73
N ASN A 173 7.78 -2.90 -6.02
CA ASN A 173 7.09 -4.12 -6.49
C ASN A 173 7.48 -4.60 -7.91
N ASN A 174 8.66 -4.26 -8.46
CA ASN A 174 9.00 -4.73 -9.81
C ASN A 174 9.78 -6.06 -9.75
N TRP A 175 9.14 -7.14 -10.21
CA TRP A 175 9.71 -8.48 -10.30
C TRP A 175 10.63 -8.68 -11.51
#